data_AF-A0AAU9SYX4-F1
#
_entry.id   AF-A0AAU9SYX4-F1
#
_cell.length_a   1.000
_cell.length_b   1.000
_cell.length_c   1.000
_cell.angle_alpha   90.00
_cell.angle_beta   90.00
_cell.angle_gamma   90.00
#
_symmetry.space_group_name_H-M   'P 1'
#
loop_
_entity.id
_entity.type
_entity.pdbx_description
1 polymer ?
#
loop_
_entity_poly.entity_id
_entity_poly.type
_entity_poly.pdbx_seq_one_letter_code
_entity_poly.pdbx_strand_id
1 'polypeptide(L)'
;MGQAFRKLFDTFFGNQEMRVVMLGLDAAGKTTILYKLHIGEIYVVDSLDRERIGKAKQEFQEIIKDPFMLNSIILVFANKQDMKGAMSPREVCEGLGLFDLKNRKWHIQGTCALRGDGLYEGLDWLSSTLKDVKAAGFTSVGPSF
;
A
#
# COMPACT_ATOMS: atom_id res chain seq x y z
N MET A 1 18.91 4.79 -1.88
CA MET A 1 17.54 4.38 -1.54
C MET A 1 16.56 4.67 -2.67
N GLY A 2 15.96 5.86 -2.79
CA GLY A 2 14.86 6.12 -3.74
C GLY A 2 15.08 5.72 -5.21
N GLN A 3 16.32 5.72 -5.72
CA GLN A 3 16.63 5.22 -7.07
C GLN A 3 16.39 3.71 -7.27
N ALA A 4 16.56 2.89 -6.23
CA ALA A 4 16.37 1.43 -6.32
C ALA A 4 14.88 1.10 -6.38
N PHE A 5 14.08 1.68 -5.48
CA PHE A 5 12.63 1.60 -5.52
C PHE A 5 12.06 2.16 -6.83
N ARG A 6 12.59 3.29 -7.31
CA ARG A 6 12.20 3.82 -8.62
C ARG A 6 12.46 2.82 -9.75
N LYS A 7 13.64 2.21 -9.85
CA LYS A 7 13.92 1.18 -10.89
C LYS A 7 12.95 0.00 -10.81
N LEU A 8 12.62 -0.44 -9.59
CA LEU A 8 11.66 -1.51 -9.34
C LEU A 8 10.25 -1.13 -9.83
N PHE A 9 9.78 0.08 -9.51
CA PHE A 9 8.48 0.57 -9.97
C PHE A 9 8.44 0.84 -11.49
N ASP A 10 9.48 1.48 -12.04
CA ASP A 10 9.66 1.72 -13.47
C ASP A 10 9.62 0.36 -14.24
N THR A 11 10.09 -0.74 -13.64
CA THR A 11 10.01 -2.11 -14.20
C THR A 11 8.59 -2.69 -14.19
N PHE A 12 7.81 -2.50 -13.13
CA PHE A 12 6.46 -3.06 -13.00
C PHE A 12 5.36 -2.27 -13.71
N PHE A 13 5.56 -0.97 -13.92
CA PHE A 13 4.50 -0.04 -14.33
C PHE A 13 4.88 0.90 -15.49
N GLY A 14 6.18 1.13 -15.73
CA GLY A 14 6.69 1.90 -16.87
C GLY A 14 6.03 3.27 -17.03
N ASN A 15 5.64 3.60 -18.26
CA ASN A 15 5.02 4.87 -18.63
C ASN A 15 3.48 4.92 -18.44
N GLN A 16 2.85 4.02 -17.68
CA GLN A 16 1.40 4.09 -17.49
C GLN A 16 0.99 5.27 -16.57
N GLU A 17 0.13 6.17 -17.06
CA GLU A 17 -0.52 7.21 -16.25
C GLU A 17 -1.45 6.57 -15.23
N MET A 18 -0.90 6.31 -14.05
CA MET A 18 -1.62 5.75 -12.90
C MET A 18 -2.31 6.82 -11.99
N ARG A 19 -2.59 6.50 -10.71
CA ARG A 19 -2.82 7.40 -9.52
C ARG A 19 -2.64 6.67 -8.16
N VAL A 20 -1.52 6.80 -7.45
CA VAL A 20 -1.32 6.19 -6.10
C VAL A 20 -1.37 7.25 -5.00
N VAL A 21 -2.00 6.91 -3.88
CA VAL A 21 -1.86 7.67 -2.63
C VAL A 21 -1.10 6.83 -1.62
N MET A 22 -0.07 7.41 -1.00
CA MET A 22 0.75 6.75 0.02
C MET A 22 0.53 7.39 1.38
N LEU A 23 -0.01 6.60 2.31
CA LEU A 23 -0.65 7.07 3.53
C LEU A 23 -0.17 6.23 4.72
N GLY A 24 -0.36 6.73 5.95
CA GLY A 24 0.14 6.10 7.16
C GLY A 24 0.80 7.08 8.12
N LEU A 25 1.21 6.55 9.28
CA LEU A 25 1.79 7.34 10.39
C LEU A 25 3.12 8.00 10.02
N ASP A 26 3.51 9.00 10.80
CA ASP A 26 4.83 9.61 10.68
C ASP A 26 5.92 8.65 11.17
N ALA A 27 7.13 8.81 10.62
CA ALA A 27 8.24 7.86 10.74
C ALA A 27 7.99 6.41 10.24
N ALA A 28 6.80 6.06 9.72
CA ALA A 28 6.48 4.75 9.13
C ALA A 28 7.32 4.37 7.89
N GLY A 29 8.14 5.30 7.39
CA GLY A 29 8.98 5.09 6.22
C GLY A 29 8.33 5.49 4.89
N LYS A 30 7.17 6.17 4.90
CA LYS A 30 6.49 6.74 3.72
C LYS A 30 7.50 7.28 2.69
N THR A 31 8.29 8.28 3.06
CA THR A 31 9.31 8.95 2.20
C THR A 31 10.45 8.03 1.70
N THR A 32 10.63 6.84 2.28
CA THR A 32 11.60 5.84 1.79
C THR A 32 11.04 5.03 0.62
N ILE A 33 9.71 4.85 0.59
CA ILE A 33 8.96 4.11 -0.44
C ILE A 33 8.33 5.10 -1.46
N LEU A 34 8.13 6.37 -1.11
CA LEU A 34 7.42 7.34 -1.95
C LEU A 34 8.36 8.01 -2.98
N TYR A 35 8.25 7.62 -4.26
CA TYR A 35 8.67 8.51 -5.35
C TYR A 35 7.84 8.30 -6.64
N LYS A 36 6.87 9.21 -6.88
CA LYS A 36 5.97 9.26 -8.05
C LYS A 36 5.35 7.91 -8.42
N LEU A 37 4.25 7.56 -7.74
CA LEU A 37 3.55 6.30 -7.96
C LEU A 37 2.11 6.47 -8.44
N HIS A 38 1.67 5.47 -9.19
CA HIS A 38 0.50 5.54 -10.05
C HIS A 38 0.07 4.08 -10.48
N ILE A 39 -1.10 3.40 -10.31
CA ILE A 39 -2.40 3.45 -9.54
C ILE A 39 -2.28 2.63 -8.24
N GLY A 40 -3.15 2.93 -7.28
CA GLY A 40 -3.52 2.04 -6.20
C GLY A 40 -3.19 2.66 -4.85
N GLU A 41 -3.82 2.23 -3.78
CA GLU A 41 -3.45 2.74 -2.47
C GLU A 41 -2.27 1.93 -1.93
N ILE A 42 -1.21 2.61 -1.49
CA ILE A 42 -0.08 1.99 -0.81
C ILE A 42 -0.03 2.55 0.61
N TYR A 43 -0.75 1.91 1.53
CA TYR A 43 -0.71 2.28 2.94
C TYR A 43 0.57 1.72 3.57
N VAL A 44 1.29 2.51 4.37
CA VAL A 44 2.59 2.13 4.97
C VAL A 44 2.49 2.24 6.48
N VAL A 45 2.57 1.11 7.16
CA VAL A 45 2.50 1.03 8.62
C VAL A 45 3.89 0.93 9.23
N ASP A 46 4.12 1.69 10.29
CA ASP A 46 5.27 1.50 11.16
C ASP A 46 5.04 0.26 12.03
N SER A 47 5.66 -0.88 11.70
CA SER A 47 5.41 -2.10 12.46
C SER A 47 5.92 -2.03 13.89
N LEU A 48 6.81 -1.09 14.22
CA LEU A 48 7.24 -0.86 15.61
C LEU A 48 6.21 -0.05 16.43
N ASP A 49 5.38 0.76 15.79
CA ASP A 49 4.48 1.69 16.47
C ASP A 49 3.16 1.02 16.88
N ARG A 50 3.29 0.06 17.80
CA ARG A 50 2.18 -0.71 18.37
C ARG A 50 1.14 0.16 19.09
N GLU A 51 1.54 1.31 19.63
CA GLU A 51 0.63 2.24 20.32
C GLU A 51 -0.25 2.99 19.33
N ARG A 52 0.29 3.45 18.19
CA ARG A 52 -0.46 4.22 17.20
C ARG A 52 -1.21 3.36 16.16
N ILE A 53 -1.18 2.03 16.23
CA ILE A 53 -1.95 1.18 15.29
C ILE A 53 -3.46 1.50 15.30
N GLY A 54 -4.01 1.91 16.46
CA GLY A 54 -5.40 2.39 16.55
C GLY A 54 -5.65 3.71 15.82
N LYS A 55 -4.68 4.63 15.83
CA LYS A 55 -4.73 5.88 15.05
C LYS A 55 -4.56 5.61 13.54
N ALA A 56 -3.65 4.70 13.18
CA ALA A 56 -3.52 4.22 11.81
C ALA A 56 -4.82 3.58 11.31
N LYS A 57 -5.51 2.79 12.15
CA LYS A 57 -6.85 2.26 11.83
C LYS A 57 -7.85 3.39 11.57
N GLN A 58 -7.89 4.43 12.41
CA GLN A 58 -8.81 5.56 12.23
C GLN A 58 -8.57 6.28 10.90
N GLU A 59 -7.32 6.71 10.65
CA GLU A 59 -6.92 7.34 9.38
C GLU A 59 -7.27 6.45 8.17
N PHE A 60 -6.87 5.18 8.21
CA PHE A 60 -7.16 4.20 7.15
C PHE A 60 -8.67 4.03 6.93
N GLN A 61 -9.47 4.01 8.00
CA GLN A 61 -10.93 3.89 7.96
C GLN A 61 -11.63 5.16 7.46
N GLU A 62 -10.98 6.33 7.50
CA GLU A 62 -11.46 7.55 6.83
C GLU A 62 -11.13 7.49 5.33
N ILE A 63 -9.88 7.16 4.99
CA ILE A 63 -9.38 7.03 3.62
C ILE A 63 -10.26 6.08 2.79
N ILE A 64 -10.52 4.86 3.29
CA ILE A 64 -11.32 3.89 2.52
C ILE A 64 -12.80 4.30 2.38
N LYS A 65 -13.33 5.21 3.21
CA LYS A 65 -14.73 5.68 3.13
C LYS A 65 -14.92 6.82 2.15
N ASP A 66 -13.83 7.43 1.68
CA ASP A 66 -13.88 8.47 0.66
C ASP A 66 -14.51 7.93 -0.65
N PRO A 67 -15.50 8.62 -1.25
CA PRO A 67 -16.13 8.22 -2.51
C PRO A 67 -15.16 7.97 -3.68
N PHE A 68 -14.05 8.71 -3.77
CA PHE A 68 -13.04 8.53 -4.81
C PHE A 68 -12.24 7.23 -4.64
N MET A 69 -12.21 6.68 -3.43
CA MET A 69 -11.45 5.50 -3.04
C MET A 69 -12.30 4.21 -3.07
N LEU A 70 -13.58 4.29 -3.43
CA LEU A 70 -14.52 3.15 -3.35
C LEU A 70 -14.09 1.91 -4.15
N ASN A 71 -13.46 2.11 -5.30
CA ASN A 71 -13.06 1.07 -6.26
C ASN A 71 -11.54 0.79 -6.26
N SER A 72 -10.82 1.18 -5.21
CA SER A 72 -9.37 1.04 -5.16
C SER A 72 -8.90 -0.38 -4.86
N ILE A 73 -7.68 -0.68 -5.30
CA ILE A 73 -6.88 -1.83 -4.86
C ILE A 73 -5.94 -1.30 -3.77
N ILE A 74 -5.89 -1.98 -2.62
CA ILE A 74 -5.19 -1.53 -1.42
C ILE A 74 -4.01 -2.46 -1.13
N LEU A 75 -2.79 -1.99 -1.34
CA LEU A 75 -1.57 -2.63 -0.85
C LEU A 75 -1.21 -2.01 0.51
N VAL A 76 -0.91 -2.86 1.50
CA VAL A 76 -0.38 -2.42 2.80
C VAL A 76 1.04 -2.94 2.97
N PHE A 77 2.01 -2.04 3.17
CA PHE A 77 3.36 -2.40 3.59
C PHE A 77 3.45 -2.35 5.12
N ALA A 78 3.57 -3.52 5.75
CA ALA A 78 3.95 -3.65 7.16
C ALA A 78 5.47 -3.46 7.25
N ASN A 79 5.94 -2.22 7.38
CA ASN A 79 7.34 -1.83 7.21
C ASN A 79 8.15 -1.94 8.53
N LYS A 80 9.48 -2.04 8.42
CA LYS A 80 10.45 -2.28 9.51
C LYS A 80 10.44 -3.69 10.11
N GLN A 81 10.19 -4.71 9.29
CA GLN A 81 10.24 -6.13 9.73
C GLN A 81 11.65 -6.60 10.14
N ASP A 82 12.69 -5.83 9.81
CA ASP A 82 14.07 -6.01 10.26
C ASP A 82 14.29 -5.67 11.75
N MET A 83 13.33 -5.00 12.40
CA MET A 83 13.45 -4.49 13.76
C MET A 83 12.82 -5.42 14.79
N LYS A 84 13.57 -5.76 15.85
CA LYS A 84 13.09 -6.62 16.95
C LYS A 84 11.88 -5.99 17.65
N GLY A 85 10.79 -6.74 17.74
CA GLY A 85 9.53 -6.31 18.38
C GLY A 85 8.49 -5.73 17.43
N ALA A 86 8.81 -5.60 16.14
CA ALA A 86 7.85 -5.26 15.10
C ALA A 86 6.60 -6.16 15.14
N MET A 87 5.44 -5.58 14.82
CA MET A 87 4.22 -6.30 14.48
C MET A 87 4.46 -7.13 13.22
N SER A 88 4.12 -8.41 13.28
CA SER A 88 4.00 -9.24 12.08
C SER A 88 2.98 -8.64 11.11
N PRO A 89 3.04 -8.98 9.81
CA PRO A 89 2.03 -8.52 8.84
C PRO A 89 0.61 -8.93 9.24
N ARG A 90 0.45 -10.03 9.99
CA ARG A 90 -0.82 -10.46 10.55
C ARG A 90 -1.33 -9.53 11.66
N GLU A 91 -0.49 -9.14 12.62
CA GLU A 91 -0.88 -8.19 13.68
C GLU A 91 -1.26 -6.82 13.08
N VAL A 92 -0.56 -6.37 12.03
CA VAL A 92 -0.93 -5.14 11.30
C VAL A 92 -2.26 -5.31 10.55
N CYS A 93 -2.51 -6.46 9.93
CA CYS A 93 -3.77 -6.80 9.24
C CYS A 93 -4.98 -6.78 10.18
N GLU A 94 -4.83 -7.40 11.35
CA GLU A 94 -5.83 -7.41 12.43
C GLU A 94 -6.01 -6.00 13.02
N GLY A 95 -4.90 -5.29 13.26
CA GLY A 95 -4.87 -3.91 13.77
C GLY A 95 -5.60 -2.90 12.87
N LEU A 96 -5.39 -2.93 11.55
CA LEU A 96 -6.12 -2.07 10.60
C LEU A 96 -7.55 -2.56 10.32
N GLY A 97 -7.89 -3.82 10.62
CA GLY A 97 -9.18 -4.41 10.26
C GLY A 97 -9.32 -4.73 8.77
N LEU A 98 -8.26 -5.19 8.09
CA LEU A 98 -8.33 -5.48 6.65
C LEU A 98 -9.32 -6.63 6.33
N PHE A 99 -9.54 -7.55 7.28
CA PHE A 99 -10.53 -8.62 7.16
C PHE A 99 -11.99 -8.12 7.05
N ASP A 100 -12.27 -6.88 7.44
CA ASP A 100 -13.58 -6.26 7.29
C ASP A 100 -13.87 -5.84 5.83
N LEU A 101 -12.83 -5.72 4.99
CA LEU A 101 -12.88 -5.19 3.62
C LEU A 101 -13.35 -6.21 2.57
N LYS A 102 -14.42 -6.94 2.87
CA LYS A 102 -14.92 -8.09 2.07
C LYS A 102 -15.19 -7.78 0.59
N ASN A 103 -15.44 -6.52 0.26
CA ASN A 103 -15.79 -6.06 -1.09
C ASN A 103 -14.63 -5.31 -1.81
N ARG A 104 -13.39 -5.35 -1.30
CA ARG A 104 -12.22 -4.77 -1.97
C ARG A 104 -11.07 -5.76 -2.14
N LYS A 105 -10.28 -5.57 -3.21
CA LYS A 105 -9.02 -6.27 -3.42
C LYS A 105 -7.94 -5.61 -2.58
N TRP A 106 -7.44 -6.32 -1.56
CA TRP A 106 -6.36 -5.85 -0.71
C TRP A 106 -5.29 -6.93 -0.47
N HIS A 107 -4.10 -6.51 -0.09
CA HIS A 107 -2.99 -7.37 0.31
C HIS A 107 -2.11 -6.67 1.36
N ILE A 108 -1.38 -7.46 2.15
CA ILE A 108 -0.44 -6.95 3.14
C ILE A 108 0.90 -7.69 3.05
N GLN A 109 1.98 -6.92 2.94
CA GLN A 109 3.33 -7.40 2.68
C GLN A 109 4.30 -6.91 3.76
N GLY A 110 4.98 -7.85 4.41
CA GLY A 110 6.07 -7.56 5.35
C GLY A 110 7.27 -6.96 4.62
N THR A 111 7.80 -5.83 5.10
CA THR A 111 8.73 -4.99 4.33
C THR A 111 9.90 -4.49 5.18
N CYS A 112 11.09 -4.42 4.58
CA CYS A 112 12.20 -3.60 5.07
C CYS A 112 12.58 -2.54 4.02
N ALA A 113 12.01 -1.34 4.12
CA ALA A 113 12.29 -0.26 3.18
C ALA A 113 13.76 0.21 3.16
N LEU A 114 14.56 -0.14 4.18
CA LEU A 114 16.00 0.14 4.23
C LEU A 114 16.86 -0.88 3.47
N ARG A 115 16.33 -2.06 3.14
CA ARG A 115 17.07 -3.14 2.46
C ARG A 115 16.49 -3.45 1.07
N GLY A 116 15.18 -3.29 0.91
CA GLY A 116 14.43 -3.59 -0.30
C GLY A 116 13.45 -4.77 -0.13
N ASP A 117 13.68 -5.59 0.88
CA ASP A 117 12.92 -6.81 1.21
C ASP A 117 11.40 -6.53 1.26
N GLY A 118 10.61 -7.33 0.53
CA GLY A 118 9.15 -7.20 0.45
C GLY A 118 8.62 -6.19 -0.58
N LEU A 119 9.47 -5.28 -1.11
CA LEU A 119 9.02 -4.27 -2.06
C LEU A 119 8.72 -4.84 -3.46
N TYR A 120 9.39 -5.93 -3.87
CA TYR A 120 9.11 -6.57 -5.16
C TYR A 120 7.76 -7.26 -5.11
N GLU A 121 7.53 -8.03 -4.07
CA GLU A 121 6.40 -8.94 -3.86
C GLU A 121 5.08 -8.15 -3.77
N GLY A 122 5.07 -7.06 -3.00
CA GLY A 122 3.88 -6.19 -2.90
C GLY A 122 3.58 -5.44 -4.21
N LEU A 123 4.60 -5.00 -4.94
CA LEU A 123 4.41 -4.31 -6.22
C LEU A 123 4.03 -5.26 -7.36
N ASP A 124 4.52 -6.51 -7.36
CA ASP A 124 4.12 -7.54 -8.31
C ASP A 124 2.66 -7.94 -8.12
N TRP A 125 2.24 -8.15 -6.86
CA TRP A 125 0.84 -8.37 -6.52
C TRP A 125 -0.05 -7.21 -7.00
N LEU A 126 0.39 -5.96 -6.77
CA LEU A 126 -0.37 -4.77 -7.18
C LEU A 126 -0.42 -4.65 -8.72
N SER A 127 0.69 -4.89 -9.41
CA SER A 127 0.79 -4.87 -10.88
C SER A 127 -0.09 -5.93 -11.52
N SER A 128 -0.10 -7.16 -10.97
CA SER A 128 -0.94 -8.26 -11.44
C SER A 128 -2.42 -8.00 -11.17
N THR A 129 -2.77 -7.62 -9.94
CA THR A 129 -4.16 -7.29 -9.56
C THR A 129 -4.72 -6.13 -10.39
N LEU A 130 -3.89 -5.16 -10.79
CA LEU A 130 -4.27 -4.07 -11.68
C LEU A 130 -4.50 -4.51 -13.13
N LYS A 131 -3.73 -5.46 -13.64
CA LYS A 131 -3.96 -6.06 -14.97
C LYS A 131 -5.29 -6.81 -14.98
N ASP A 132 -5.57 -7.60 -13.94
CA ASP A 132 -6.85 -8.32 -13.79
C ASP A 132 -8.05 -7.38 -13.76
N VAL A 133 -8.00 -6.31 -12.97
CA VAL A 133 -9.10 -5.34 -12.84
C VAL A 133 -9.33 -4.57 -14.14
N LYS A 134 -8.26 -4.18 -14.86
CA LYS A 134 -8.37 -3.60 -16.21
C LYS A 134 -8.95 -4.59 -17.22
N ALA A 135 -8.53 -5.86 -17.19
CA ALA A 135 -9.03 -6.91 -18.08
C ALA A 135 -10.51 -7.26 -17.82
N ALA A 136 -10.96 -7.15 -16.57
CA ALA A 136 -12.36 -7.31 -16.16
C ALA A 136 -13.26 -6.10 -16.50
N GLY A 137 -12.76 -5.10 -17.24
CA GLY A 137 -13.52 -3.92 -17.67
C GLY A 137 -13.72 -2.84 -16.61
N PHE A 138 -13.16 -3.00 -15.40
CA PHE A 138 -13.25 -1.99 -14.34
C PHE A 138 -12.25 -0.85 -14.60
N THR A 139 -12.67 0.15 -15.38
CA THR A 139 -11.91 1.38 -15.56
C THR A 139 -12.00 2.24 -14.30
N SER A 140 -10.92 2.34 -13.53
CA SER A 140 -10.84 3.15 -12.30
C SER A 140 -10.74 4.67 -12.55
N VAL A 141 -11.18 5.15 -13.71
CA VAL A 141 -11.49 6.58 -13.89
C VAL A 141 -12.80 6.85 -13.17
N GLY A 142 -12.70 7.52 -12.03
CA GLY A 142 -13.82 8.35 -11.55
C GLY A 142 -14.21 9.37 -12.64
N PRO A 143 -15.45 9.90 -12.60
CA PRO A 143 -15.99 10.74 -13.66
C PRO A 143 -15.02 11.86 -14.05
N SER A 144 -14.73 11.95 -15.35
CA SER A 144 -13.89 13.00 -15.91
C SER A 144 -14.68 14.31 -15.93
N PHE A 145 -14.36 15.17 -14.97
CA PHE A 145 -14.75 16.58 -14.90
C PHE A 145 -13.56 17.45 -15.33
#